data_AF-A0A9R1JZK5-F1
#
_entry.id   AF-A0A9R1JZK5-F1
#
_cell.length_a   1.000
_cell.length_b   1.000
_cell.length_c   1.000
_cell.angle_alpha   90.00
_cell.angle_beta   90.00
_cell.angle_gamma   90.00
#
_symmetry.space_group_name_H-M   'P 1'
#
loop_
_entity.id
_entity.type
_entity.pdbx_description
1 polymer ?
#
loop_
_entity_poly.entity_id
_entity_poly.type
_entity_poly.pdbx_seq_one_letter_code
_entity_poly.pdbx_strand_id
1 'polypeptide(L)'
;LKEVNSVGMKDWANIQTDIVGLIIKKLGIPDYIRFRAVCTSWNHICKEVSNHPRVDPWLMLPTKPLDGAKFFSLPEKKTQTIHIPSVATIFGSMWTPVGSSHGWLIFFSPPQGTIQLVNPISS
;
A
#
# COMPACT_ATOMS: atom_id res chain seq x y z
N LEU A 1 49.26 -19.89 -1.22
CA LEU A 1 48.00 -20.61 -0.92
C LEU A 1 47.42 -20.11 0.39
N LYS A 2 46.56 -19.10 0.33
CA LYS A 2 45.53 -18.80 1.32
C LYS A 2 44.39 -18.14 0.54
N GLU A 3 43.45 -18.96 0.06
CA GLU A 3 42.15 -18.46 -0.37
C GLU A 3 41.46 -17.89 0.85
N VAL A 4 41.26 -16.57 0.85
CA VAL A 4 40.35 -15.91 1.77
C VAL A 4 38.95 -16.30 1.28
N ASN A 5 38.27 -17.15 2.05
CA ASN A 5 36.83 -17.40 1.91
C ASN A 5 36.10 -16.07 2.15
N SER A 6 35.90 -15.30 1.07
CA SER A 6 34.87 -14.28 1.00
C SER A 6 33.55 -15.00 1.23
N VAL A 7 32.95 -14.82 2.40
CA VAL A 7 31.56 -15.23 2.65
C VAL A 7 30.72 -14.46 1.64
N GLY A 8 30.42 -15.11 0.52
CA GLY A 8 29.76 -14.49 -0.63
C GLY A 8 28.49 -13.81 -0.16
N MET A 9 28.46 -12.48 -0.29
CA MET A 9 27.30 -11.68 0.05
C MET A 9 26.12 -12.23 -0.77
N LYS A 10 25.09 -12.73 -0.09
CA LYS A 10 23.94 -13.31 -0.76
C LYS A 10 23.27 -12.22 -1.58
N ASP A 11 23.14 -12.45 -2.87
CA ASP A 11 22.48 -11.54 -3.79
C ASP A 11 20.96 -11.66 -3.62
N TRP A 12 20.43 -10.93 -2.65
CA TRP A 12 19.00 -10.84 -2.39
C TRP A 12 18.25 -10.08 -3.50
N ALA A 13 18.94 -9.39 -4.41
CA ALA A 13 18.29 -8.72 -5.54
C ALA A 13 17.78 -9.71 -6.60
N ASN A 14 18.37 -10.92 -6.64
CA ASN A 14 18.03 -12.01 -7.56
C ASN A 14 17.28 -13.18 -6.86
N ILE A 15 16.50 -12.87 -5.83
CA ILE A 15 15.64 -13.86 -5.17
C ILE A 15 14.59 -14.41 -6.16
N GLN A 16 14.28 -15.70 -6.06
CA GLN A 16 13.31 -16.35 -6.95
C GLN A 16 11.89 -15.81 -6.72
N THR A 17 11.14 -15.63 -7.81
CA THR A 17 9.81 -15.02 -7.85
C THR A 17 8.78 -15.75 -6.98
N ASP A 18 8.88 -17.08 -6.89
CA ASP A 18 8.03 -17.93 -6.06
C ASP A 18 8.22 -17.63 -4.55
N ILE A 19 9.47 -17.49 -4.11
CA ILE A 19 9.80 -17.14 -2.73
C ILE A 19 9.32 -15.73 -2.40
N VAL A 20 9.52 -14.76 -3.31
CA VAL A 20 8.99 -13.40 -3.13
C VAL A 20 7.49 -13.41 -2.98
N GLY A 21 6.79 -14.23 -3.77
CA GLY A 21 5.35 -14.39 -3.63
C GLY A 21 4.91 -14.91 -2.27
N LEU A 22 5.66 -15.84 -1.67
CA LEU A 22 5.40 -16.31 -0.30
C LEU A 22 5.65 -15.22 0.74
N ILE A 23 6.71 -14.42 0.56
CA ILE A 23 7.01 -13.28 1.44
C ILE A 23 5.88 -12.25 1.37
N ILE A 24 5.49 -11.82 0.16
CA ILE A 24 4.42 -10.82 -0.05
C ILE A 24 3.14 -11.20 0.69
N LYS A 25 2.71 -12.46 0.62
CA LYS A 25 1.50 -12.95 1.32
C LYS A 25 1.54 -12.78 2.84
N LYS A 26 2.73 -12.64 3.43
CA LYS A 26 2.93 -12.47 4.88
C LYS A 26 3.09 -11.02 5.29
N LEU A 27 3.38 -10.12 4.35
CA LEU A 27 3.57 -8.70 4.64
C LEU A 27 2.23 -8.00 4.80
N GLY A 28 2.11 -7.19 5.87
CA GLY A 28 1.06 -6.18 5.93
C GLY A 28 1.30 -5.09 4.88
N ILE A 29 0.27 -4.31 4.56
CA ILE A 29 0.34 -3.25 3.55
C ILE A 29 1.54 -2.29 3.73
N PRO A 30 1.86 -1.79 4.94
CA PRO A 30 2.99 -0.88 5.09
C PRO A 30 4.33 -1.53 4.75
N ASP A 31 4.53 -2.78 5.17
CA ASP A 31 5.77 -3.52 4.92
C ASP A 31 5.89 -3.92 3.45
N TYR A 32 4.78 -4.21 2.79
CA TYR A 32 4.74 -4.42 1.35
C TYR A 32 5.17 -3.18 0.55
N ILE A 33 4.71 -1.99 0.95
CA ILE A 33 5.13 -0.72 0.31
C ILE A 33 6.65 -0.52 0.48
N ARG A 34 7.17 -0.74 1.69
CA ARG A 34 8.62 -0.66 1.96
C ARG A 34 9.41 -1.68 1.16
N PHE A 35 8.90 -2.91 1.05
CA PHE A 35 9.50 -3.97 0.27
C PHE A 35 9.63 -3.59 -1.21
N ARG A 36 8.58 -3.03 -1.82
CA ARG A 36 8.64 -2.51 -3.20
C ARG A 36 9.64 -1.38 -3.39
N ALA A 37 9.91 -0.60 -2.34
CA ALA A 37 10.79 0.57 -2.41
C ALA A 37 12.29 0.22 -2.27
N VAL A 38 12.65 -1.05 -2.04
CA VAL A 38 14.05 -1.47 -1.85
C VAL A 38 14.88 -1.29 -3.12
N CYS A 39 14.43 -1.84 -4.24
CA CYS A 39 15.10 -1.72 -5.54
C CYS A 39 14.14 -1.94 -6.70
N THR A 40 14.57 -1.61 -7.92
CA THR A 40 13.77 -1.76 -9.15
C THR A 40 13.40 -3.21 -9.44
N SER A 41 14.33 -4.16 -9.19
CA SER A 41 14.08 -5.60 -9.33
C SER A 41 12.92 -6.05 -8.45
N TRP A 42 12.92 -5.70 -7.16
CA TRP A 42 11.86 -6.08 -6.23
C TRP A 42 10.52 -5.41 -6.56
N ASN A 43 10.54 -4.13 -6.96
CA ASN A 43 9.32 -3.47 -7.43
C ASN A 43 8.73 -4.16 -8.65
N HIS A 44 9.56 -4.61 -9.59
CA HIS A 44 9.11 -5.34 -10.78
C HIS A 44 8.48 -6.68 -10.41
N ILE A 45 9.16 -7.48 -9.58
CA ILE A 45 8.63 -8.77 -9.13
C ILE A 45 7.28 -8.60 -8.43
N CYS A 46 7.13 -7.57 -7.59
CA CYS A 46 5.85 -7.28 -6.93
C CYS A 46 4.71 -6.94 -7.90
N LYS A 47 5.01 -6.42 -9.08
CA LYS A 47 4.02 -6.15 -10.14
C LYS A 47 3.66 -7.41 -10.93
N GLU A 48 4.61 -8.32 -11.12
CA GLU A 48 4.40 -9.57 -11.86
C GLU A 48 3.69 -10.64 -11.02
N VAL A 49 3.98 -10.67 -9.73
CA VAL A 49 3.40 -11.65 -8.81
C VAL A 49 1.95 -11.26 -8.52
N SER A 50 1.01 -12.10 -8.93
CA SER A 50 -0.44 -11.94 -8.69
C SER A 50 -0.85 -12.14 -7.21
N ASN A 51 0.12 -12.25 -6.30
CA ASN A 51 -0.13 -12.37 -4.88
C ASN A 51 -0.34 -11.00 -4.27
N HIS A 52 -1.37 -10.90 -3.45
CA HIS A 52 -1.70 -9.68 -2.73
C HIS A 52 -1.07 -9.74 -1.33
N PRO A 53 -0.53 -8.63 -0.81
CA PRO A 53 -0.11 -8.56 0.58
C PRO A 53 -1.28 -8.83 1.51
N ARG A 54 -0.98 -9.17 2.76
CA ARG A 54 -1.99 -9.29 3.80
C ARG A 54 -2.67 -7.93 3.98
N VAL A 55 -3.97 -7.90 3.70
CA VAL A 55 -4.80 -6.72 3.94
C VAL A 55 -5.20 -6.73 5.41
N ASP A 56 -4.41 -6.05 6.23
CA ASP A 56 -4.79 -5.78 7.61
C ASP A 56 -5.88 -4.70 7.64
N PRO A 57 -6.88 -4.81 8.54
CA PRO A 57 -7.92 -3.80 8.63
C PRO A 57 -7.31 -2.46 9.04
N TRP A 58 -7.32 -1.51 8.10
CA TRP A 58 -7.01 -0.12 8.39
C TRP A 58 -8.29 0.58 8.82
N LEU A 59 -8.33 1.00 10.08
CA LEU A 59 -9.51 1.66 10.62
C LEU A 59 -9.50 3.12 10.14
N MET A 60 -10.46 3.48 9.29
CA MET A 60 -10.65 4.88 8.92
C MET A 60 -11.10 5.65 10.17
N LEU A 61 -10.36 6.69 10.52
CA LEU A 61 -10.68 7.57 11.62
C LEU A 61 -11.54 8.74 11.11
N PRO A 62 -12.43 9.31 11.94
CA PRO A 62 -13.15 10.52 11.60
C PRO A 62 -12.16 11.65 11.28
N THR A 63 -12.30 12.27 10.10
CA THR A 63 -11.48 13.41 9.70
C THR A 63 -12.35 14.55 9.20
N LYS A 64 -11.83 15.78 9.33
CA LYS A 64 -12.44 16.92 8.65
C LYS A 64 -12.24 16.74 7.14
N PRO A 65 -13.21 17.17 6.30
CA PRO A 65 -13.15 16.97 4.85
C PRO A 65 -11.88 17.50 4.17
N LEU A 66 -11.22 18.49 4.76
CA LEU A 66 -10.02 19.15 4.24
C LEU A 66 -8.70 18.54 4.73
N ASP A 67 -8.75 17.66 5.75
CA ASP A 67 -7.55 17.11 6.40
C ASP A 67 -7.08 15.78 5.75
N GLY A 68 -7.73 15.35 4.66
CA GLY A 68 -7.54 14.03 4.06
C GLY A 68 -8.18 12.91 4.89
N ALA A 69 -7.86 11.66 4.56
CA ALA A 69 -8.35 10.49 5.29
C ALA A 69 -7.24 9.96 6.21
N LYS A 70 -7.58 9.83 7.50
CA LYS A 70 -6.69 9.26 8.51
C LYS A 70 -7.04 7.81 8.71
N PHE A 71 -6.02 6.98 8.78
CA PHE A 71 -6.16 5.55 9.01
C PHE A 71 -5.32 5.15 10.21
N PHE A 72 -5.90 4.34 11.07
CA PHE A 72 -5.14 3.66 12.10
C PHE A 72 -4.69 2.30 11.57
N SER A 73 -3.37 2.14 11.46
CA SER A 73 -2.74 0.87 11.11
C SER A 73 -2.61 0.04 12.38
N LEU A 74 -3.37 -1.06 12.46
CA LEU A 74 -3.29 -2.01 13.58
C LEU A 74 -1.90 -2.66 13.73
N PRO A 75 -1.23 -3.14 12.66
CA PRO A 75 0.10 -3.73 12.79
C PRO A 75 1.14 -2.76 13.35
N GLU A 76 1.10 -1.51 12.89
CA GLU A 76 2.10 -0.50 13.31
C GLU A 76 1.70 0.22 14.59
N LYS A 77 0.45 0.08 15.02
CA LYS A 77 -0.18 0.86 16.11
C LYS A 77 0.01 2.37 15.93
N LYS A 78 -0.05 2.83 14.68
CA LYS A 78 0.21 4.22 14.28
C LYS A 78 -0.91 4.75 13.40
N THR A 79 -1.21 6.03 13.59
CA THR A 79 -2.08 6.77 12.67
C THR A 79 -1.26 7.21 11.48
N GLN A 80 -1.69 6.82 10.29
CA GLN A 80 -1.16 7.29 9.02
C GLN A 80 -2.19 8.24 8.38
N THR A 81 -1.73 9.37 7.89
CA THR A 81 -2.56 10.28 7.09
C THR A 81 -2.26 10.01 5.63
N ILE A 82 -3.25 9.52 4.89
CA ILE A 82 -3.15 9.45 3.44
C ILE A 82 -3.63 10.81 2.93
N HIS A 83 -2.69 11.56 2.36
CA HIS A 83 -3.03 12.83 1.73
C HIS A 83 -3.80 12.50 0.45
N ILE A 84 -5.11 12.63 0.53
CA ILE A 84 -5.96 12.50 -0.65
C ILE A 84 -5.77 13.80 -1.42
N PRO A 85 -5.41 13.75 -2.72
CA PRO A 85 -5.36 14.95 -3.55
C PRO A 85 -6.68 15.71 -3.36
N SER A 86 -6.61 17.05 -3.33
CA SER A 86 -7.77 17.92 -3.10
C SER A 86 -9.01 17.31 -3.74
N VAL A 87 -10.02 17.11 -2.91
CA VAL A 87 -11.25 16.40 -3.21
C VAL A 87 -11.91 16.91 -4.51
N ALA A 88 -11.77 18.20 -4.81
CA ALA A 88 -12.25 18.84 -6.03
C ALA A 88 -11.49 18.44 -7.31
N THR A 89 -10.26 17.97 -7.19
CA THR A 89 -9.30 17.83 -8.29
C THR A 89 -9.27 16.43 -8.90
N ILE A 90 -9.58 15.37 -8.14
CA ILE A 90 -9.51 13.98 -8.64
C ILE A 90 -10.67 13.66 -9.61
N PHE A 91 -11.84 14.21 -9.32
CA PHE A 91 -13.08 13.83 -9.99
C PHE A 91 -13.93 15.05 -10.41
N GLY A 92 -13.36 16.26 -10.33
CA GLY A 92 -14.02 17.50 -10.71
C GLY A 92 -15.21 17.91 -9.83
N SER A 93 -15.37 17.33 -8.63
CA SER A 93 -16.49 17.63 -7.72
C SER A 93 -16.14 17.36 -6.25
N MET A 94 -17.06 17.62 -5.31
CA MET A 94 -16.83 17.32 -3.89
C MET A 94 -17.08 15.84 -3.58
N TRP A 95 -16.04 15.14 -3.15
CA TRP A 95 -15.99 13.74 -2.69
C TRP A 95 -15.54 13.60 -1.23
N THR A 96 -16.38 13.04 -0.38
CA THR A 96 -16.03 12.78 1.02
C THR A 96 -15.64 11.32 1.22
N PRO A 97 -14.55 11.02 1.95
CA PRO A 97 -14.27 9.66 2.38
C PRO A 97 -15.36 9.21 3.35
N VAL A 98 -16.00 8.08 3.04
CA VAL A 98 -17.13 7.53 3.83
C VAL A 98 -16.82 6.17 4.45
N GLY A 99 -15.72 5.53 4.04
CA GLY A 99 -15.26 4.29 4.65
C GLY A 99 -14.13 3.61 3.89
N SER A 100 -13.83 2.39 4.30
CA SER A 100 -12.87 1.50 3.65
C SER A 100 -13.35 0.05 3.69
N SER A 101 -12.95 -0.76 2.71
CA SER A 101 -13.25 -2.19 2.65
C SER A 101 -12.19 -2.92 1.84
N HIS A 102 -11.66 -4.04 2.36
CA HIS A 102 -10.69 -4.89 1.66
C HIS A 102 -9.49 -4.12 1.03
N GLY A 103 -9.00 -3.08 1.70
CA GLY A 103 -7.89 -2.25 1.22
C GLY A 103 -8.27 -1.13 0.25
N TRP A 104 -9.55 -1.04 -0.13
CA TRP A 104 -10.11 0.05 -0.93
C TRP A 104 -10.67 1.17 -0.06
N LEU A 105 -10.57 2.40 -0.55
CA LEU A 105 -11.21 3.57 0.02
C LEU A 105 -12.53 3.85 -0.69
N ILE A 106 -13.57 4.13 0.09
CA ILE A 106 -14.91 4.43 -0.41
C ILE A 106 -15.12 5.94 -0.31
N PHE A 107 -15.39 6.56 -1.45
CA PHE A 107 -15.73 7.96 -1.57
C PHE A 107 -17.16 8.13 -2.03
N PHE A 108 -17.84 9.15 -1.50
CA PHE A 108 -19.18 9.54 -1.93
C PHE A 108 -19.18 11.00 -2.37
N SER A 109 -19.84 11.29 -3.49
CA SER A 109 -20.10 12.65 -3.94
C SER A 109 -21.57 13.00 -3.72
N PRO A 110 -21.90 13.85 -2.72
CA PRO A 110 -23.28 14.32 -2.55
C PRO A 110 -23.83 15.05 -3.79
N PRO A 111 -23.06 15.94 -4.48
CA PRO A 111 -23.55 16.60 -5.69
C PRO A 111 -23.91 15.64 -6.83
N GLN A 112 -23.17 14.53 -6.97
CA GLN A 112 -23.37 13.58 -8.07
C GLN A 112 -24.21 12.36 -7.68
N GLY A 113 -24.40 12.10 -6.38
CA GLY A 113 -25.06 10.90 -5.87
C GLY A 113 -24.27 9.61 -6.14
N THR A 114 -22.97 9.69 -6.40
CA THR A 114 -22.14 8.57 -6.85
C THR A 114 -21.15 8.11 -5.78
N ILE A 115 -20.82 6.82 -5.81
CA ILE A 115 -19.77 6.19 -5.01
C ILE A 115 -18.59 5.80 -5.89
N GLN A 116 -17.37 6.01 -5.39
CA GLN A 116 -16.16 5.55 -6.05
C GLN A 116 -15.24 4.79 -5.10
N LEU A 117 -14.55 3.80 -5.66
CA LEU A 117 -13.58 2.96 -4.99
C LEU A 117 -12.18 3.35 -5.47
N VAL A 118 -11.32 3.75 -4.55
CA VAL A 118 -9.92 4.09 -4.85
C VAL A 118 -9.00 3.12 -4.14
N ASN A 119 -8.05 2.56 -4.89
CA ASN A 119 -7.00 1.75 -4.32
C ASN A 119 -5.80 2.67 -3.98
N PRO A 120 -5.49 2.90 -2.69
CA PRO A 120 -4.40 3.81 -2.29
C PRO A 120 -3.00 3.23 -2.54
N ILE A 121 -2.88 1.95 -2.89
CA ILE A 121 -1.61 1.26 -3.13
C ILE A 121 -1.33 0.95 -4.60
N SER A 122 -2.32 1.15 -5.49
CA SER A 122 -2.13 1.06 -6.93
C SER A 122 -1.54 2.37 -7.47
N SER A 123 -0.22 2.38 -7.58
CA SER A 123 0.58 3.35 -8.34
C SER A 123 1.59 2.56 -9.16
#